data_AF-A0A935BIS4-F1
#
_entry.id   AF-A0A935BIS4-F1
#
_cell.length_a   1.000
_cell.length_b   1.000
_cell.length_c   1.000
_cell.angle_alpha   90.00
_cell.angle_beta   90.00
_cell.angle_gamma   90.00
#
_symmetry.space_group_name_H-M   'P 1'
#
loop_
_entity.id
_entity.type
_entity.pdbx_description
1 polymer ?
#
loop_
_entity_poly.entity_id
_entity_poly.type
_entity_poly.pdbx_seq_one_letter_code
_entity_poly.pdbx_strand_id
1 'polypeptide(L)'
;MLKLLYLLHVFATVVWVGGMFFAHFVLRPVAVAQLPPPQRLPFWVGIFKRFFPWVWVCVIGLLLTGQAMILQMGGMGAVGMQVHIMVAIGYVMAGIFAYLYFEPYASLKRAVAAQDWPAGGAAQDRIRKLVVTNLTLGLLNIALVFVLPVLL
;
A
#
# COMPACT_ATOMS: atom_id res chain seq x y z
N MET A 1 0.29 -2.03 27.17
CA MET A 1 0.16 -2.81 25.92
C MET A 1 -0.32 -1.95 24.75
N LEU A 2 -1.41 -1.19 24.90
CA LEU A 2 -1.99 -0.37 23.82
C LEU A 2 -1.02 0.60 23.13
N LYS A 3 -0.16 1.30 23.88
CA LYS A 3 0.86 2.21 23.32
C LYS A 3 1.83 1.53 22.34
N LEU A 4 2.20 0.27 22.61
CA LEU A 4 3.06 -0.51 21.72
C LEU A 4 2.33 -0.88 20.42
N LEU A 5 1.05 -1.24 20.51
CA LEU A 5 0.24 -1.52 19.33
C LEU A 5 0.10 -0.29 18.44
N TYR A 6 -0.16 0.88 19.01
CA TYR A 6 -0.17 2.14 18.26
C TYR A 6 1.16 2.40 17.56
N LEU A 7 2.29 2.24 18.27
CA LEU A 7 3.61 2.46 17.69
C LEU A 7 3.85 1.55 16.48
N LEU A 8 3.58 0.25 16.62
CA LEU A 8 3.74 -0.72 15.54
C LEU A 8 2.78 -0.45 14.38
N HIS A 9 1.54 -0.07 14.67
CA HIS A 9 0.55 0.29 13.67
C HIS A 9 1.00 1.51 12.86
N VAL A 10 1.46 2.57 13.55
CA VAL A 10 1.97 3.79 12.90
C VAL A 10 3.23 3.51 12.08
N PHE A 11 4.17 2.70 12.57
CA PHE A 11 5.35 2.32 11.78
C PHE A 11 4.98 1.58 10.50
N ALA A 12 4.04 0.63 10.56
CA ALA A 12 3.56 -0.05 9.37
C ALA A 12 2.87 0.92 8.38
N THR A 13 2.07 1.87 8.89
CA THR A 13 1.48 2.94 8.08
C THR A 13 2.55 3.80 7.41
N VAL A 14 3.56 4.26 8.16
CA VAL A 14 4.64 5.12 7.66
C VAL A 14 5.43 4.41 6.55
N VAL A 15 5.83 3.16 6.77
CA VAL A 15 6.60 2.40 5.78
C VAL A 15 5.78 2.17 4.51
N TRP A 16 4.52 1.78 4.64
CA TRP A 16 3.70 1.45 3.48
C TRP A 16 3.23 2.69 2.71
N VAL A 17 2.59 3.65 3.38
CA VAL A 17 2.08 4.89 2.75
C VAL A 17 3.24 5.74 2.25
N GLY A 18 4.28 5.92 3.07
CA GLY A 18 5.48 6.64 2.67
C GLY A 18 6.22 5.99 1.50
N GLY A 19 6.32 4.64 1.50
CA GLY A 19 6.91 3.91 0.39
C GLY A 19 6.13 4.05 -0.93
N MET A 20 4.79 4.03 -0.88
CA MET A 20 3.94 4.31 -2.06
C MET A 20 4.12 5.75 -2.56
N PHE A 21 4.16 6.72 -1.65
CA PHE A 21 4.42 8.13 -1.98
C PHE A 21 5.77 8.29 -2.68
N PHE A 22 6.84 7.77 -2.08
CA PHE A 22 8.18 7.81 -2.66
C PHE A 22 8.23 7.13 -4.03
N ALA A 23 7.66 5.92 -4.16
CA ALA A 23 7.65 5.19 -5.41
C ALA A 23 6.95 5.98 -6.53
N HIS A 24 5.83 6.65 -6.23
CA HIS A 24 5.03 7.35 -7.23
C HIS A 24 5.57 8.73 -7.59
N PHE A 25 5.87 9.56 -6.58
CA PHE A 25 6.19 10.98 -6.79
C PHE A 25 7.69 11.25 -6.96
N VAL A 26 8.55 10.36 -6.46
CA VAL A 26 10.01 10.58 -6.47
C VAL A 26 10.70 9.60 -7.41
N LEU A 27 10.58 8.30 -7.15
CA LEU A 27 11.29 7.28 -7.91
C LEU A 27 10.82 7.19 -9.37
N ARG A 28 9.49 7.20 -9.59
CA ARG A 28 8.94 7.00 -10.93
C ARG A 28 9.31 8.08 -11.93
N PRO A 29 9.16 9.39 -11.64
CA PRO A 29 9.53 10.43 -12.60
C PRO A 29 11.00 10.31 -13.03
N VAL A 30 11.90 10.06 -12.08
CA VAL A 30 13.33 9.86 -12.35
C VAL A 30 13.56 8.62 -13.22
N ALA A 31 12.96 7.49 -12.87
CA ALA A 31 13.09 6.25 -13.65
C ALA A 31 12.52 6.41 -15.07
N VAL A 32 11.44 7.17 -15.26
CA VAL A 32 10.88 7.44 -16.58
C VAL A 32 11.79 8.34 -17.42
N ALA A 33 12.37 9.37 -16.81
CA ALA A 33 13.25 10.32 -17.48
C ALA A 33 14.61 9.71 -17.87
N GLN A 34 15.14 8.82 -17.05
CA GLN A 34 16.52 8.31 -17.20
C GLN A 34 16.61 6.93 -17.84
N LEU A 35 15.56 6.09 -17.73
CA LEU A 35 15.63 4.70 -18.16
C LEU A 35 14.66 4.41 -19.33
N PRO A 36 15.15 3.88 -20.46
CA PRO A 36 14.30 3.38 -21.53
C PRO A 36 13.56 2.10 -21.09
N PRO A 37 12.44 1.72 -21.73
CA PRO A 37 11.60 0.60 -21.28
C PRO A 37 12.34 -0.73 -21.01
N PRO A 38 13.29 -1.19 -21.87
CA PRO A 38 14.01 -2.44 -21.64
C PRO A 38 14.87 -2.47 -20.37
N GLN A 39 15.28 -1.30 -19.86
CA GLN A 39 16.03 -1.18 -18.61
C GLN A 39 15.11 -0.84 -17.43
N ARG A 40 14.11 0.01 -17.67
CA ARG A 40 13.18 0.51 -16.66
C ARG A 40 12.27 -0.58 -16.10
N LEU A 41 11.75 -1.48 -16.94
CA LEU A 41 10.82 -2.52 -16.48
C LEU A 41 11.51 -3.57 -15.59
N PRO A 42 12.69 -4.12 -15.95
CA PRO A 42 13.47 -4.95 -15.03
C PRO A 42 13.86 -4.23 -13.74
N PHE A 43 14.22 -2.94 -13.81
CA PHE A 43 14.49 -2.12 -12.64
C PHE A 43 13.30 -2.10 -11.67
N TRP A 44 12.09 -1.86 -12.18
CA TRP A 44 10.87 -1.91 -11.38
C TRP A 44 10.59 -3.29 -10.78
N VAL A 45 10.80 -4.37 -11.55
CA VAL A 45 10.69 -5.74 -11.01
C VAL A 45 11.65 -5.93 -9.82
N GLY A 46 12.87 -5.44 -9.92
CA GLY A 46 13.88 -5.49 -8.87
C GLY A 46 13.52 -4.68 -7.62
N ILE A 47 12.88 -3.51 -7.79
CA ILE A 47 12.36 -2.70 -6.68
C ILE A 47 11.20 -3.42 -6.00
N PHE A 48 10.19 -3.86 -6.76
CA PHE A 48 9.02 -4.55 -6.21
C PHE A 48 9.38 -5.86 -5.52
N LYS A 49 10.38 -6.61 -6.03
CA LYS A 49 10.89 -7.83 -5.40
C LYS A 49 11.36 -7.58 -3.96
N ARG A 50 11.94 -6.39 -3.69
CA ARG A 50 12.45 -6.02 -2.37
C ARG A 50 11.40 -5.31 -1.52
N PHE A 51 10.56 -4.48 -2.14
CA PHE A 51 9.59 -3.67 -1.41
C PHE A 51 8.32 -4.46 -1.01
N PHE A 52 7.80 -5.34 -1.86
CA PHE A 52 6.54 -6.03 -1.56
C PHE A 52 6.58 -6.97 -0.35
N PRO A 53 7.69 -7.66 0.00
CA PRO A 53 7.80 -8.35 1.28
C PRO A 53 7.57 -7.42 2.48
N TRP A 54 8.13 -6.20 2.46
CA TRP A 54 7.86 -5.19 3.50
C TRP A 54 6.40 -4.75 3.50
N VAL A 55 5.78 -4.60 2.33
CA VAL A 55 4.35 -4.26 2.23
C VAL A 55 3.50 -5.38 2.84
N TRP A 56 3.78 -6.65 2.58
CA TRP A 56 3.08 -7.77 3.22
C TRP A 56 3.20 -7.73 4.75
N VAL A 57 4.41 -7.48 5.28
CA VAL A 57 4.65 -7.30 6.71
C VAL A 57 3.81 -6.14 7.26
N CYS A 58 3.76 -5.01 6.54
CA CYS A 58 2.95 -3.86 6.94
C CYS A 58 1.45 -4.17 6.91
N VAL A 59 0.94 -4.80 5.86
CA VAL A 59 -0.48 -5.19 5.73
C VAL A 59 -0.89 -6.09 6.89
N ILE A 60 -0.14 -7.18 7.12
CA ILE A 60 -0.45 -8.13 8.20
C ILE A 60 -0.31 -7.42 9.55
N GLY A 61 0.75 -6.63 9.75
CA GLY A 61 0.97 -5.86 10.95
C GLY A 61 -0.17 -4.90 11.26
N LEU A 62 -0.68 -4.16 10.27
CA LEU A 62 -1.80 -3.23 10.43
C LEU A 62 -3.09 -3.94 10.80
N LEU A 63 -3.40 -5.07 10.13
CA LEU A 63 -4.61 -5.85 10.44
C LEU A 63 -4.54 -6.43 11.87
N LEU A 64 -3.42 -7.05 12.24
CA LEU A 64 -3.26 -7.64 13.57
C LEU A 64 -3.29 -6.57 14.67
N THR A 65 -2.53 -5.49 14.50
CA THR A 65 -2.48 -4.40 15.50
C THR A 65 -3.81 -3.66 15.59
N GLY A 66 -4.48 -3.39 14.46
CA GLY A 66 -5.79 -2.74 14.41
C GLY A 66 -6.86 -3.55 15.16
N GLN A 67 -6.97 -4.85 14.86
CA GLN A 67 -7.91 -5.73 15.53
C GLN A 67 -7.58 -5.89 17.02
N ALA A 68 -6.29 -6.01 17.39
CA ALA A 68 -5.88 -6.11 18.79
C ALA A 68 -6.20 -4.82 19.59
N MET A 69 -6.07 -3.64 18.98
CA MET A 69 -6.46 -2.37 19.60
C MET A 69 -7.97 -2.31 19.82
N ILE A 70 -8.77 -2.65 18.81
CA ILE A 70 -10.24 -2.66 18.92
C ILE A 70 -10.70 -3.62 20.04
N LEU A 71 -10.11 -4.81 20.13
CA LEU A 71 -10.41 -5.76 21.20
C LEU A 71 -10.07 -5.19 22.59
N GLN A 72 -8.92 -4.54 22.75
CA GLN A 72 -8.54 -3.89 24.02
C GLN A 72 -9.40 -2.69 24.39
N MET A 73 -10.04 -2.04 23.40
CA MET A 73 -10.96 -0.92 23.61
C MET A 73 -12.38 -1.35 23.99
N GLY A 74 -12.65 -2.65 24.12
CA GLY A 74 -14.00 -3.17 24.42
C GLY A 74 -14.76 -3.69 23.19
N GLY A 75 -14.09 -3.84 22.05
CA GLY A 75 -14.65 -4.40 20.82
C GLY A 75 -15.28 -3.37 19.88
N MET A 76 -15.86 -3.85 18.79
CA MET A 76 -16.44 -3.00 17.73
C MET A 76 -17.60 -2.13 18.21
N GLY A 77 -18.30 -2.50 19.29
CA GLY A 77 -19.37 -1.66 19.85
C GLY A 77 -18.86 -0.46 20.67
N ALA A 78 -17.58 -0.46 21.05
CA ALA A 78 -16.98 0.56 21.91
C ALA A 78 -16.14 1.60 21.17
N VAL A 79 -15.87 1.39 19.87
CA VAL A 79 -15.08 2.31 19.05
C VAL A 79 -15.98 3.27 18.26
N GLY A 80 -15.50 4.49 18.02
CA GLY A 80 -16.25 5.50 17.26
C GLY A 80 -16.33 5.20 15.76
N MET A 81 -17.24 5.90 15.06
CA MET A 81 -17.46 5.77 13.61
C MET A 81 -16.18 5.90 12.77
N GLN A 82 -15.26 6.76 13.18
CA GLN A 82 -13.95 6.95 12.55
C GLN A 82 -13.15 5.65 12.46
N VAL A 83 -13.22 4.79 13.48
CA VAL A 83 -12.50 3.52 13.52
C VAL A 83 -13.14 2.51 12.56
N HIS A 84 -14.48 2.48 12.49
CA HIS A 84 -15.18 1.62 11.53
C HIS A 84 -14.83 1.97 10.08
N ILE A 85 -14.83 3.26 9.74
CA ILE A 85 -14.45 3.72 8.40
C ILE A 85 -12.96 3.39 8.14
N MET A 86 -12.09 3.61 9.13
CA MET A 86 -10.66 3.31 9.02
C MET A 86 -10.39 1.84 8.74
N VAL A 87 -11.11 0.93 9.41
CA VAL A 87 -11.02 -0.52 9.20
C VAL A 87 -11.53 -0.89 7.82
N ALA A 88 -12.68 -0.35 7.37
CA ALA A 88 -13.22 -0.62 6.05
C ALA A 88 -12.24 -0.21 4.94
N ILE A 89 -11.67 0.99 5.03
CA ILE A 89 -10.63 1.45 4.09
C ILE A 89 -9.41 0.53 4.15
N GLY A 90 -8.96 0.15 5.35
CA GLY A 90 -7.84 -0.76 5.53
C GLY A 90 -8.02 -2.11 4.83
N TYR A 91 -9.21 -2.71 4.91
CA TYR A 91 -9.51 -3.95 4.20
C TYR A 91 -9.55 -3.78 2.67
N VAL A 92 -10.13 -2.69 2.18
CA VAL A 92 -10.12 -2.37 0.74
C VAL A 92 -8.68 -2.22 0.24
N MET A 93 -7.84 -1.49 0.98
CA MET A 93 -6.43 -1.31 0.65
C MET A 93 -5.66 -2.63 0.62
N ALA A 94 -5.88 -3.51 1.60
CA ALA A 94 -5.29 -4.83 1.65
C ALA A 94 -5.70 -5.69 0.43
N GLY A 95 -6.99 -5.64 0.05
CA GLY A 95 -7.50 -6.33 -1.14
C GLY A 95 -6.88 -5.81 -2.45
N ILE A 96 -6.76 -4.49 -2.60
CA ILE A 96 -6.07 -3.87 -3.75
C ILE A 96 -4.63 -4.37 -3.85
N PHE A 97 -3.89 -4.37 -2.73
CA PHE A 97 -2.51 -4.84 -2.74
C PHE A 97 -2.40 -6.34 -3.03
N ALA A 98 -3.28 -7.18 -2.47
CA ALA A 98 -3.29 -8.60 -2.76
C ALA A 98 -3.49 -8.86 -4.26
N TYR A 99 -4.51 -8.22 -4.87
CA TYR A 99 -4.73 -8.30 -6.32
C TYR A 99 -3.51 -7.82 -7.11
N LEU A 100 -2.96 -6.65 -6.77
CA LEU A 100 -1.76 -6.07 -7.39
C LEU A 100 -0.59 -7.05 -7.38
N TYR A 101 -0.34 -7.68 -6.24
CA TYR A 101 0.78 -8.60 -6.04
C TYR A 101 0.63 -9.89 -6.86
N PHE A 102 -0.55 -10.51 -6.83
CA PHE A 102 -0.75 -11.81 -7.46
C PHE A 102 -0.93 -11.72 -8.97
N GLU A 103 -1.53 -10.64 -9.50
CA GLU A 103 -1.89 -10.56 -10.91
C GLU A 103 -1.03 -9.56 -11.71
N PRO A 104 -1.15 -8.21 -11.55
CA PRO A 104 -0.31 -7.25 -12.28
C PRO A 104 1.20 -7.45 -12.10
N TYR A 105 1.68 -7.73 -10.88
CA TYR A 105 3.11 -7.94 -10.65
C TYR A 105 3.61 -9.26 -11.25
N ALA A 106 2.82 -10.34 -11.16
CA ALA A 106 3.14 -11.59 -11.85
C ALA A 106 3.17 -11.41 -13.38
N SER A 107 2.22 -10.65 -13.93
CA SER A 107 2.18 -10.29 -15.35
C SER A 107 3.40 -9.48 -15.78
N LEU A 108 3.80 -8.46 -15.00
CA LEU A 108 5.01 -7.69 -15.26
C LEU A 108 6.27 -8.57 -15.28
N LYS A 109 6.42 -9.48 -14.30
CA LYS A 109 7.57 -10.40 -14.26
C LYS A 109 7.63 -11.30 -15.49
N ARG A 110 6.49 -11.86 -15.91
CA ARG A 110 6.40 -12.72 -17.10
C ARG A 110 6.77 -11.95 -18.37
N ALA A 111 6.22 -10.76 -18.55
CA ALA A 111 6.50 -9.91 -19.70
C ALA A 111 7.98 -9.51 -19.77
N VAL A 112 8.58 -9.13 -18.63
CA VAL A 112 10.02 -8.81 -18.57
C VAL A 112 10.88 -10.03 -18.89
N ALA A 113 10.54 -11.21 -18.38
CA ALA A 113 11.27 -12.44 -18.69
C ALA A 113 11.20 -12.82 -20.17
N ALA A 114 10.06 -12.57 -20.82
CA ALA A 114 9.86 -12.77 -22.25
C ALA A 114 10.35 -11.61 -23.12
N GLN A 115 10.90 -10.54 -22.53
CA GLN A 115 11.28 -9.30 -23.22
C GLN A 115 10.12 -8.64 -24.01
N ASP A 116 8.88 -8.91 -23.61
CA ASP A 116 7.67 -8.29 -24.16
C ASP A 116 7.44 -6.93 -23.49
N TRP A 117 8.11 -5.90 -24.02
CA TRP A 117 8.05 -4.54 -23.49
C TRP A 117 6.66 -3.89 -23.58
N PRO A 118 5.87 -4.08 -24.66
CA PRO A 118 4.48 -3.62 -24.70
C PRO A 118 3.62 -4.21 -23.56
N ALA A 119 3.64 -5.54 -23.36
CA ALA A 119 2.88 -6.17 -22.29
C ALA A 119 3.39 -5.74 -20.90
N GLY A 120 4.71 -5.63 -20.75
CA GLY A 120 5.34 -5.16 -19.50
C GLY A 120 4.96 -3.72 -19.16
N GLY A 121 4.90 -2.84 -20.16
CA GLY A 121 4.43 -1.46 -20.00
C GLY A 121 2.96 -1.40 -19.55
N ALA A 122 2.09 -2.21 -20.16
CA ALA A 122 0.68 -2.30 -19.77
C ALA A 122 0.51 -2.84 -18.34
N ALA A 123 1.27 -3.87 -17.95
CA ALA A 123 1.25 -4.39 -16.58
C ALA A 123 1.75 -3.35 -15.57
N GLN A 124 2.83 -2.61 -15.89
CA GLN A 124 3.31 -1.52 -15.04
C GLN A 124 2.24 -0.44 -14.86
N ASP A 125 1.57 -0.01 -15.94
CA ASP A 125 0.55 1.03 -15.84
C ASP A 125 -0.63 0.61 -14.94
N ARG A 126 -1.03 -0.67 -14.98
CA ARG A 126 -2.02 -1.22 -14.03
C ARG A 126 -1.51 -1.15 -12.59
N ILE A 127 -0.27 -1.55 -12.33
CA ILE A 127 0.36 -1.42 -11.00
C ILE A 127 0.34 0.04 -10.55
N ARG A 128 0.72 0.99 -11.41
CA ARG A 128 0.72 2.42 -11.10
C ARG A 128 -0.66 2.91 -10.67
N LYS A 129 -1.71 2.57 -11.43
CA LYS A 129 -3.09 3.00 -11.11
C LYS A 129 -3.51 2.46 -9.74
N LEU A 130 -3.28 1.17 -9.49
CA LEU A 130 -3.60 0.55 -8.20
C LEU A 130 -2.80 1.16 -7.04
N VAL A 131 -1.50 1.45 -7.22
CA VAL A 131 -0.68 2.12 -6.21
C VAL A 131 -1.22 3.52 -5.90
N VAL A 132 -1.59 4.30 -6.92
CA VAL A 132 -2.16 5.64 -6.72
C VAL A 132 -3.49 5.57 -5.98
N THR A 133 -4.41 4.69 -6.40
CA THR A 133 -5.67 4.48 -5.70
C THR A 133 -5.43 4.12 -4.24
N ASN A 134 -4.50 3.19 -3.99
CA ASN A 134 -4.19 2.75 -2.64
C ASN A 134 -3.52 3.85 -1.79
N LEU A 135 -2.65 4.66 -2.39
CA LEU A 135 -2.03 5.82 -1.75
C LEU A 135 -3.09 6.87 -1.38
N THR A 136 -4.00 7.19 -2.29
CA THR A 136 -5.10 8.13 -2.03
C THR A 136 -5.97 7.63 -0.87
N LEU A 137 -6.35 6.36 -0.87
CA LEU A 137 -7.09 5.75 0.24
C LEU A 137 -6.31 5.85 1.56
N GLY A 138 -5.01 5.55 1.55
CA GLY A 138 -4.16 5.65 2.74
C GLY A 138 -4.07 7.08 3.30
N LEU A 139 -3.89 8.08 2.44
CA LEU A 139 -3.85 9.49 2.85
C LEU A 139 -5.20 9.97 3.37
N LEU A 140 -6.30 9.61 2.71
CA LEU A 140 -7.66 9.89 3.19
C LEU A 140 -7.93 9.24 4.54
N ASN A 141 -7.47 8.01 4.73
CA ASN A 141 -7.63 7.29 5.99
C ASN A 141 -6.91 8.01 7.14
N ILE A 142 -5.65 8.43 6.91
CA ILE A 142 -4.89 9.22 7.88
C ILE A 142 -5.63 10.53 8.20
N ALA A 143 -6.06 11.28 7.18
CA ALA A 143 -6.78 12.54 7.39
C ALA A 143 -8.08 12.35 8.18
N LEU A 144 -8.86 11.31 7.86
CA LEU A 144 -10.13 11.02 8.50
C LEU A 144 -9.98 10.77 10.00
N VAL A 145 -8.94 10.05 10.41
CA VAL A 145 -8.67 9.76 11.84
C VAL A 145 -8.47 11.03 12.66
N PHE A 146 -7.88 12.09 12.07
CA PHE A 146 -7.65 13.35 12.77
C PHE A 146 -8.80 14.35 12.65
N VAL A 147 -9.50 14.36 11.52
CA VAL A 147 -10.53 15.37 11.22
C VAL A 147 -11.91 14.97 11.76
N LEU A 148 -12.30 13.70 11.61
CA LEU A 148 -13.66 13.27 11.95
C LEU A 148 -14.02 13.45 13.44
N PRO A 149 -13.12 13.20 14.41
CA PRO A 149 -13.40 13.45 15.83
C PRO A 149 -13.56 14.94 16.20
N VAL A 150 -13.15 15.87 15.32
CA VAL A 150 -13.34 17.31 15.53
C VAL A 150 -14.71 17.76 15.02
N LEU A 151 -15.33 16.97 14.13
CA LEU A 151 -16.60 17.29 13.46
C LEU A 151 -17.82 16.63 14.12
N LEU A 152 -17.63 15.64 14.99
CA LEU A 152 -18.65 14.87 15.71
C LEU A 152 -18.49 15.06 17.22
#